data_AF-A0A1W2P889-F1
#
_entry.id   AF-A0A1W2P889-F1
#
_cell.length_a   1.000
_cell.length_b   1.000
_cell.length_c   1.000
_cell.angle_alpha   90.00
_cell.angle_beta   90.00
_cell.angle_gamma   90.00
#
_symmetry.space_group_name_H-M   'P 1'
#
loop_
_entity.id
_entity.type
_entity.pdbx_description
1 polymer ?
#
loop_
_entity_poly.entity_id
_entity_poly.type
_entity_poly.pdbx_seq_one_letter_code
_entity_poly.pdbx_strand_id
1 'polypeptide(L)'
;MCNPGYHVKQVCSEHTGTVCAPCPPQTYTAHANGLSKCLPCGVCDPDMGLLTWQECSSWKDTVCRCIPGYFCENQDGSHCSTCLQHTTCPPGQRVEKRGTHDQDTVCA
;
A
#
# COMPACT_ATOMS: atom_id res chain seq x y z
N MET A 1 3.25 14.26 -20.61
CA MET A 1 3.07 13.40 -19.40
C MET A 1 2.64 12.02 -19.84
N CYS A 2 2.94 11.00 -19.04
CA CYS A 2 2.55 9.62 -19.26
C CYS A 2 1.40 9.23 -18.32
N ASN A 3 0.54 8.31 -18.77
CA ASN A 3 -0.57 7.79 -17.98
C ASN A 3 -0.08 6.85 -16.85
N PRO A 4 -0.92 6.55 -15.84
CA PRO A 4 -0.65 5.49 -14.88
C PRO A 4 -0.27 4.18 -15.57
N GLY A 5 0.67 3.42 -15.02
CA GLY A 5 1.20 2.25 -15.71
C GLY A 5 2.40 2.51 -16.62
N TYR A 6 2.77 3.77 -16.82
CA TYR A 6 3.82 4.17 -17.75
C TYR A 6 4.77 5.21 -17.14
N HIS A 7 5.99 5.24 -17.67
CA HIS A 7 7.01 6.26 -17.40
C HIS A 7 7.50 6.89 -18.70
N VAL A 8 8.18 8.03 -18.60
CA VAL A 8 8.80 8.71 -19.73
C VAL A 8 10.02 7.91 -20.20
N LYS A 9 9.96 7.45 -21.46
CA LYS A 9 11.10 6.86 -22.17
C LYS A 9 11.90 7.93 -22.91
N GLN A 10 11.21 8.89 -23.51
CA GLN A 10 11.82 10.01 -24.21
C GLN A 10 11.03 11.28 -23.89
N VAL A 11 11.75 12.33 -23.46
CA VAL A 11 11.18 13.65 -23.25
C VAL A 11 10.70 14.25 -24.57
N CYS A 12 9.72 15.14 -24.52
CA CYS A 12 9.27 15.85 -25.72
C CYS A 12 10.38 16.75 -26.29
N SER A 13 10.28 17.03 -27.58
CA SER A 13 11.11 18.02 -28.28
C SER A 13 10.20 19.03 -28.98
N GLU A 14 10.78 20.01 -29.69
CA GLU A 14 10.02 20.99 -30.48
C GLU A 14 9.09 20.33 -31.52
N HIS A 15 9.45 19.14 -32.01
CA HIS A 15 8.73 18.47 -33.09
C HIS A 15 8.09 17.13 -32.66
N THR A 16 8.32 16.66 -31.44
CA THR A 16 7.83 15.34 -30.99
C THR A 16 7.23 15.40 -29.59
N GLY A 17 6.12 14.68 -29.40
CA GLY A 17 5.52 14.48 -28.08
C GLY A 17 6.39 13.62 -27.16
N THR A 18 5.99 13.52 -25.89
CA THR A 18 6.61 12.60 -24.92
C THR A 18 6.37 11.16 -25.36
N VAL A 19 7.41 10.33 -25.37
CA VAL A 19 7.25 8.88 -25.60
C VAL A 19 7.21 8.17 -24.25
N CYS A 20 6.18 7.37 -24.05
CA CYS A 20 5.95 6.62 -22.81
C CYS A 20 6.26 5.13 -23.00
N ALA A 21 6.74 4.48 -21.94
CA ALA A 21 6.96 3.04 -21.88
C ALA A 21 6.26 2.44 -20.65
N PRO A 22 5.78 1.19 -20.73
CA PRO A 22 5.09 0.55 -19.61
C PRO A 22 6.07 0.33 -18.45
N CYS A 23 5.54 0.35 -17.22
CA CYS A 23 6.31 -0.01 -16.04
C CYS A 23 6.81 -1.46 -16.13
N PRO A 24 8.10 -1.73 -15.85
CA PRO A 24 8.60 -3.09 -15.73
C PRO A 24 7.96 -3.82 -14.53
N PRO A 25 8.05 -5.16 -14.47
CA PRO A 25 7.59 -5.93 -13.32
C PRO A 25 8.14 -5.37 -12.00
N GLN A 26 7.35 -5.49 -10.93
CA GLN A 26 7.68 -4.98 -9.58
C GLN A 26 7.82 -3.45 -9.49
N THR A 27 7.23 -2.71 -10.44
CA THR A 27 7.16 -1.24 -10.38
C THR A 27 5.80 -0.70 -10.84
N TYR A 28 5.45 0.50 -10.40
CA TYR A 28 4.17 1.13 -10.71
C TYR A 28 4.24 2.66 -10.86
N THR A 29 3.20 3.24 -11.47
CA THR A 29 2.87 4.67 -11.36
C THR A 29 1.36 4.83 -11.22
N ALA A 30 0.87 5.40 -10.11
CA ALA A 30 -0.57 5.48 -9.83
C ALA A 30 -1.29 6.65 -10.54
N HIS A 31 -0.53 7.67 -10.95
CA HIS A 31 -1.07 8.91 -11.52
C HIS A 31 -0.34 9.32 -12.79
N ALA A 32 -0.94 10.24 -13.54
CA ALA A 32 -0.28 10.85 -14.69
C ALA A 32 1.01 11.53 -14.22
N ASN A 33 2.13 11.20 -14.87
CA ASN A 33 3.45 11.54 -14.36
C ASN A 33 4.43 11.96 -15.46
N GLY A 34 5.58 12.50 -15.07
CA GLY A 34 6.72 12.80 -15.93
C GLY A 34 7.99 12.05 -15.53
N LEU A 35 7.85 10.98 -14.73
CA LEU A 35 9.00 10.26 -14.17
C LEU A 35 9.74 9.52 -15.28
N SER A 36 11.07 9.51 -15.22
CA SER A 36 11.90 8.72 -16.13
C SER A 36 11.93 7.23 -15.79
N LYS A 37 11.44 6.85 -14.59
CA LYS A 37 11.33 5.48 -14.09
C LYS A 37 10.08 5.34 -13.23
N CYS A 38 9.50 4.14 -13.19
CA CYS A 38 8.40 3.83 -12.29
C CYS A 38 8.88 3.68 -10.84
N LEU A 39 7.96 3.81 -9.89
CA LEU A 39 8.22 3.61 -8.46
C LEU A 39 8.29 2.11 -8.15
N PRO A 40 9.19 1.67 -7.25
CA PRO A 40 9.20 0.26 -6.82
C PRO A 40 7.92 -0.06 -6.05
N CYS A 41 7.40 -1.27 -6.21
CA CYS A 41 6.30 -1.76 -5.38
C CYS A 41 6.75 -1.90 -3.92
N GLY A 42 5.85 -1.60 -2.98
CA GLY A 42 6.04 -1.88 -1.56
C GLY A 42 6.15 -3.37 -1.27
N VAL A 43 6.85 -3.72 -0.19
CA VAL A 43 6.98 -5.08 0.33
C VAL A 43 6.35 -5.13 1.72
N CYS A 44 5.44 -6.08 1.93
CA CYS A 44 4.81 -6.28 3.23
C CYS A 44 5.62 -7.30 4.02
N ASP A 45 6.34 -6.85 5.03
CA ASP A 45 7.18 -7.69 5.88
C ASP A 45 6.35 -8.39 6.98
N PRO A 46 6.22 -9.73 6.96
CA PRO A 46 5.51 -10.46 8.00
C PRO A 46 6.13 -10.31 9.38
N ASP A 47 7.44 -10.06 9.48
CA ASP A 47 8.13 -9.85 10.77
C ASP A 47 7.75 -8.50 11.40
N MET A 48 7.26 -7.55 10.58
CA MET A 48 6.64 -6.30 11.04
C MET A 48 5.12 -6.44 11.29
N GLY A 49 4.57 -7.65 11.17
CA GLY A 49 3.14 -7.91 11.31
C GLY A 49 2.31 -7.47 10.11
N LEU A 50 2.92 -7.31 8.94
CA LEU A 50 2.25 -6.88 7.70
C LEU A 50 1.99 -8.06 6.76
N LEU A 51 0.86 -8.01 6.07
CA LEU A 51 0.48 -8.94 5.01
C LEU A 51 0.10 -8.18 3.73
N THR A 52 0.37 -8.80 2.58
CA THR A 52 -0.06 -8.28 1.29
C THR A 52 -1.57 -8.45 1.13
N TRP A 53 -2.30 -7.35 1.28
CA TRP A 53 -3.75 -7.33 1.05
C TRP A 53 -4.10 -7.18 -0.43
N GLN A 54 -3.30 -6.37 -1.13
CA GLN A 54 -3.43 -6.18 -2.56
C GLN A 54 -2.06 -6.27 -3.21
N GLU A 55 -1.95 -7.11 -4.23
CA GLU A 55 -0.75 -7.24 -5.04
C GLU A 55 -0.50 -5.98 -5.87
N CYS A 56 0.77 -5.72 -6.14
CA CYS A 56 1.19 -4.64 -7.02
C CYS A 56 0.75 -4.86 -8.47
N SER A 57 0.45 -3.78 -9.18
CA SER A 57 0.25 -3.76 -10.63
C SER A 57 0.99 -2.57 -11.23
N SER A 58 1.08 -2.47 -12.56
CA SER A 58 1.79 -1.34 -13.17
C SER A 58 1.19 0.03 -12.82
N TRP A 59 -0.09 0.10 -12.41
CA TRP A 59 -0.75 1.35 -12.02
C TRP A 59 -1.23 1.41 -10.56
N LYS A 60 -0.89 0.42 -9.73
CA LYS A 60 -1.21 0.42 -8.29
C LYS A 60 -0.05 -0.17 -7.51
N ASP A 61 0.28 0.45 -6.39
CA ASP A 61 1.22 -0.13 -5.45
C ASP A 61 0.65 -1.42 -4.83
N THR A 62 1.54 -2.20 -4.21
CA THR A 62 1.16 -3.16 -3.17
C THR A 62 0.35 -2.43 -2.08
N VAL A 63 -0.54 -3.11 -1.37
CA VAL A 63 -1.19 -2.56 -0.16
C VAL A 63 -0.95 -3.51 1.00
N CYS A 64 -0.28 -3.02 2.04
CA CYS A 64 0.01 -3.78 3.26
C CYS A 64 -1.01 -3.52 4.35
N ARG A 65 -1.47 -4.59 5.02
CA ARG A 65 -2.37 -4.53 6.18
C ARG A 65 -1.84 -5.40 7.32
N CYS A 66 -2.31 -5.15 8.53
CA CYS A 66 -1.90 -5.94 9.68
C CYS A 66 -2.41 -7.38 9.62
N ILE A 67 -1.57 -8.33 10.06
CA ILE A 67 -1.92 -9.75 10.21
C ILE A 67 -3.10 -9.95 11.17
N PRO A 68 -3.85 -11.07 11.05
CA PRO A 68 -4.94 -11.36 11.98
C PRO A 68 -4.50 -11.31 13.45
N GLY A 69 -5.31 -10.66 14.28
CA GLY A 69 -4.99 -10.40 15.69
C GLY A 69 -4.22 -9.10 15.93
N TYR A 70 -3.98 -8.30 14.88
CA TYR A 70 -3.39 -6.97 14.96
C TYR A 70 -4.28 -5.95 14.25
N PHE A 71 -4.16 -4.69 14.63
CA PHE A 71 -4.77 -3.54 13.97
C PHE A 71 -3.73 -2.48 13.65
N CYS A 72 -4.04 -1.65 12.65
CA CYS A 72 -3.20 -0.55 12.24
C CYS A 72 -3.37 0.65 13.17
N GLU A 73 -2.29 1.06 13.83
CA GLU A 73 -2.29 2.29 14.63
C GLU A 73 -2.04 3.51 13.76
N ASN A 74 -1.07 3.42 12.84
CA ASN A 74 -0.63 4.53 11.99
C ASN A 74 -0.65 4.13 10.51
N GLN A 75 -1.24 4.98 9.68
CA GLN A 75 -1.27 4.79 8.22
C GLN A 75 -0.27 5.73 7.55
N ASP A 76 0.46 5.20 6.56
CA ASP A 76 1.25 5.97 5.59
C ASP A 76 0.64 5.80 4.20
N GLY A 77 -0.16 6.79 3.78
CA GLY A 77 -0.96 6.71 2.57
C GLY A 77 -1.97 5.55 2.64
N SER A 78 -1.80 4.56 1.75
CA SER A 78 -2.62 3.34 1.73
C SER A 78 -2.06 2.18 2.55
N HIS A 79 -0.87 2.34 3.15
CA HIS A 79 -0.17 1.29 3.87
C HIS A 79 -0.25 1.48 5.37
N CYS A 80 -0.24 0.39 6.13
CA CYS A 80 -0.03 0.46 7.56
C CYS A 80 1.47 0.57 7.89
N SER A 81 1.86 1.54 8.72
CA SER A 81 3.24 1.71 9.18
C SER A 81 3.50 1.07 10.55
N THR A 82 2.46 0.87 11.38
CA THR A 82 2.60 0.28 12.71
C THR A 82 1.40 -0.62 13.04
N CYS A 83 1.67 -1.90 13.26
CA CYS A 83 0.67 -2.89 13.66
C CYS A 83 0.77 -3.18 15.15
N LEU A 84 -0.34 -3.02 15.88
CA LEU A 84 -0.46 -3.34 17.29
C LEU A 84 -1.38 -4.54 17.49
N GLN A 85 -1.06 -5.37 18.47
CA GLN A 85 -1.88 -6.54 18.78
C GLN A 85 -3.25 -6.09 19.31
N HIS A 86 -4.30 -6.82 18.96
CA HIS A 86 -5.64 -6.58 19.48
C HIS A 86 -5.67 -6.73 21.00
N THR A 87 -6.38 -5.82 21.66
CA THR A 87 -6.66 -5.89 23.09
C THR A 87 -7.41 -7.17 23.43
N THR A 88 -6.86 -7.93 24.39
CA THR A 88 -7.56 -9.06 25.00
C THR A 88 -8.39 -8.54 26.16
N CYS A 89 -9.71 -8.77 26.13
CA CYS A 89 -10.58 -8.29 27.18
C CYS A 89 -10.23 -8.92 28.54
N PRO A 90 -10.04 -8.10 29.59
CA PRO A 90 -9.70 -8.61 30.91
C PRO A 90 -10.85 -9.42 31.52
N PRO A 91 -10.57 -10.26 32.54
CA PRO A 91 -11.58 -11.05 33.22
C PRO A 91 -12.74 -10.18 33.75
N GLY A 92 -13.97 -10.59 33.46
CA GLY A 92 -15.19 -9.86 33.84
C GLY A 92 -15.73 -8.93 32.75
N GLN A 93 -14.97 -8.68 31.68
CA GLN A 93 -15.45 -8.01 30.47
C GLN A 93 -15.73 -9.00 29.35
N ARG A 94 -16.57 -8.60 28.39
CA ARG A 94 -16.81 -9.31 27.14
C ARG A 94 -16.39 -8.46 25.95
N VAL A 95 -16.10 -9.13 24.83
CA VAL A 95 -15.92 -8.44 23.55
C VAL A 95 -17.25 -7.82 23.13
N GLU A 96 -17.30 -6.49 23.05
CA GLU A 96 -18.42 -5.74 22.50
C GLU A 96 -18.29 -5.63 20.98
N LYS A 97 -17.08 -5.27 20.51
CA LYS A 97 -16.76 -5.23 19.08
C LYS A 97 -15.46 -5.98 18.83
N ARG A 98 -15.52 -6.88 17.85
CA ARG A 98 -14.33 -7.62 17.40
C ARG A 98 -13.40 -6.67 16.65
N GLY A 99 -12.11 -6.74 16.94
CA GLY A 99 -11.09 -6.00 16.21
C GLY A 99 -11.02 -6.37 14.72
N THR A 100 -10.59 -5.41 13.91
CA THR A 100 -10.33 -5.54 12.49
C THR A 100 -8.88 -5.15 12.18
N HIS A 101 -8.47 -5.20 10.93
CA HIS A 101 -7.14 -4.73 10.52
C HIS A 101 -6.93 -3.23 10.74
N ASP A 102 -8.00 -2.44 10.91
CA ASP A 102 -7.94 -0.98 11.11
C ASP A 102 -8.39 -0.54 12.52
N GLN A 103 -8.97 -1.44 13.31
CA GLN A 103 -9.57 -1.09 14.60
C GLN A 103 -9.29 -2.16 15.64
N ASP A 104 -9.03 -1.73 16.87
CA ASP A 104 -8.84 -2.62 17.99
C ASP A 104 -10.16 -3.28 18.45
N THR A 105 -10.04 -4.34 19.24
CA THR A 105 -11.14 -4.96 19.97
C THR A 105 -11.64 -4.03 21.07
N VAL A 106 -12.96 -3.86 21.15
CA VAL A 106 -13.62 -3.07 22.20
C VAL A 106 -14.25 -4.01 23.21
N CYS A 107 -14.01 -3.74 24.50
CA CYS A 107 -14.46 -4.55 25.63
C CYS A 107 -15.48 -3.78 26.48
N ALA A 108 -16.46 -4.50 27.05
CA ALA A 108 -17.52 -3.96 27.92
C ALA A 108 -17.83 -4.89 29.10
#